data_AF-A0A7C1DN06-F1
#
_entry.id   AF-A0A7C1DN06-F1
#
_cell.length_a   1.000
_cell.length_b   1.000
_cell.length_c   1.000
_cell.angle_alpha   90.00
_cell.angle_beta   90.00
_cell.angle_gamma   90.00
#
_symmetry.space_group_name_H-M   'P 1'
#
loop_
_entity.id
_entity.type
_entity.pdbx_description
1 polymer ?
#
loop_
_entity_poly.entity_id
_entity_poly.type
_entity_poly.pdbx_seq_one_letter_code
_entity_poly.pdbx_strand_id
1 'polypeptide(L)'
;VAEIIRTEIAAGEGFRVIERSRLQDVMAEQAFTTSGAVSEHDAVQLGALLGADFIGVGSVSRLGDTYTISGRIVMVATGEVIAAKTESCAREDRLVELAKGMDEEARGVLVSRPLAYGNPEAVELYKRGVAALEARDPESALALFLESIELAPNHPRVFLAAIGLARRLERIPLAIQLARKYLERFPDGPNAHEIRVALAELREAGGE
;
A
#
# COMPACT_ATOMS: atom_id res chain seq x y z
N VAL A 1 0.72 -19.67 11.69
CA VAL A 1 -0.41 -19.02 10.98
C VAL A 1 0.06 -17.98 9.97
N ALA A 2 0.62 -16.83 10.38
CA ALA A 2 1.07 -15.79 9.43
C ALA A 2 2.09 -16.30 8.38
N GLU A 3 2.98 -17.22 8.77
CA GLU A 3 3.94 -17.83 7.85
C GLU A 3 3.30 -18.81 6.86
N ILE A 4 2.20 -19.47 7.27
CA ILE A 4 1.45 -20.38 6.40
C ILE A 4 0.79 -19.54 5.29
N ILE A 5 0.06 -18.50 5.67
CA ILE A 5 -0.55 -17.56 4.71
C ILE A 5 0.52 -16.98 3.77
N ARG A 6 1.66 -16.52 4.31
CA ARG A 6 2.76 -15.97 3.49
C ARG A 6 3.28 -16.98 2.46
N THR A 7 3.48 -18.23 2.87
CA THR A 7 4.01 -19.30 2.00
C THR A 7 3.04 -19.62 0.88
N GLU A 8 1.75 -19.71 1.18
CA GLU A 8 0.72 -20.03 0.19
C GLU A 8 0.52 -18.87 -0.81
N ILE A 9 0.48 -17.61 -0.37
CA ILE A 9 0.49 -16.44 -1.28
C ILE A 9 1.74 -16.45 -2.17
N ALA A 10 2.92 -16.74 -1.60
CA ALA A 10 4.19 -16.73 -2.34
C ALA A 10 4.29 -17.87 -3.36
N ALA A 11 3.58 -18.99 -3.13
CA ALA A 11 3.49 -20.10 -4.08
C ALA A 11 2.54 -19.79 -5.25
N GLY A 12 1.66 -18.79 -5.11
CA GLY A 12 0.76 -18.34 -6.17
C GLY A 12 1.45 -17.51 -7.26
N GLU A 13 0.93 -17.58 -8.48
CA GLU A 13 1.35 -16.70 -9.57
C GLU A 13 0.67 -15.33 -9.48
N GLY A 14 1.35 -14.27 -9.94
CA GLY A 14 0.78 -12.92 -10.04
C GLY A 14 1.09 -11.97 -8.88
N PHE A 15 1.79 -12.43 -7.84
CA PHE A 15 2.21 -11.59 -6.71
C PHE A 15 3.71 -11.67 -6.47
N ARG A 16 4.29 -10.53 -6.07
CA ARG A 16 5.65 -10.46 -5.52
C ARG A 16 5.54 -10.25 -4.02
N VAL A 17 5.83 -11.30 -3.25
CA VAL A 17 5.79 -11.26 -1.79
C VAL A 17 7.08 -10.65 -1.25
N ILE A 18 6.96 -9.68 -0.34
CA ILE A 18 8.10 -9.08 0.34
C ILE A 18 8.55 -10.00 1.49
N GLU A 19 9.86 -10.24 1.58
CA GLU A 19 10.46 -11.07 2.62
C GLU A 19 10.21 -10.54 4.04
N ARG A 20 10.14 -11.47 5.00
CA ARG A 20 9.91 -11.13 6.41
C ARG A 20 11.05 -10.32 7.01
N SER A 21 12.28 -10.62 6.61
CA SER A 21 13.50 -9.89 7.01
C SER A 21 13.36 -8.40 6.71
N ARG A 22 13.02 -8.04 5.46
CA ARG A 22 12.81 -6.64 5.05
C ARG A 22 11.73 -5.92 5.85
N LEU A 23 10.62 -6.62 6.15
CA LEU A 23 9.57 -6.09 7.02
C LEU A 23 10.12 -5.78 8.42
N GLN A 24 10.91 -6.69 9.00
CA GLN A 24 11.51 -6.52 10.32
C GLN A 24 12.53 -5.38 10.35
N ASP A 25 13.35 -5.24 9.31
CA ASP A 25 14.34 -4.17 9.20
C ASP A 25 13.67 -2.78 9.21
N VAL A 26 12.63 -2.60 8.38
CA VAL A 26 11.88 -1.34 8.32
C VAL A 26 11.11 -1.06 9.61
N MET A 27 10.51 -2.09 10.23
CA MET A 27 9.84 -1.92 11.53
C MET A 27 10.81 -1.48 12.63
N ALA A 28 12.03 -2.04 12.65
CA ALA A 28 13.06 -1.67 13.61
C ALA A 28 13.57 -0.24 13.38
N GLU A 29 13.77 0.16 12.13
CA GLU A 29 14.22 1.50 11.76
C GLU A 29 13.20 2.58 12.13
N GLN A 30 11.92 2.32 11.90
CA GLN A 30 10.84 3.26 12.19
C GLN A 30 10.33 3.19 13.64
N ALA A 31 10.98 2.39 14.50
CA ALA A 31 10.59 2.16 15.89
C ALA A 31 9.11 1.73 16.06
N PHE A 32 8.53 1.05 15.08
CA PHE A 32 7.20 0.47 15.21
C PHE A 32 7.22 -0.59 16.32
N THR A 33 6.21 -0.58 17.18
CA THR A 33 6.21 -1.47 18.35
C THR A 33 6.22 -2.94 17.97
N THR A 34 7.17 -3.70 18.53
CA THR A 34 7.29 -5.17 18.40
C THR A 34 6.15 -5.93 19.11
N SER A 35 5.22 -5.21 19.75
CA SER A 35 4.16 -5.75 20.62
C SER A 35 3.00 -6.43 19.89
N GLY A 36 3.07 -6.55 18.57
CA GLY A 36 2.08 -7.28 17.76
C GLY A 36 0.80 -6.49 17.46
N ALA A 37 0.66 -5.26 17.96
CA ALA A 37 -0.44 -4.36 17.62
C ALA A 37 0.05 -3.28 16.65
N VAL A 38 0.19 -3.67 15.37
CA VAL A 38 0.37 -2.71 14.28
C VAL A 38 -1.03 -2.21 13.89
N SER A 39 -1.27 -0.90 13.97
CA SER A 39 -2.54 -0.35 13.52
C SER A 39 -2.69 -0.46 12.00
N GLU A 40 -3.91 -0.36 11.48
CA GLU A 40 -4.11 -0.37 10.02
C GLU A 40 -3.37 0.80 9.34
N HIS A 41 -3.29 1.96 10.00
CA HIS A 41 -2.51 3.10 9.54
C HIS A 41 -1.01 2.79 9.48
N ASP A 42 -0.44 2.21 10.54
CA ASP A 42 0.97 1.83 10.60
C ASP A 42 1.30 0.77 9.55
N ALA A 43 0.39 -0.18 9.33
CA ALA A 43 0.53 -1.21 8.31
C ALA A 43 0.54 -0.59 6.90
N VAL A 44 -0.33 0.36 6.61
CA VAL A 44 -0.34 1.09 5.33
C VAL A 44 0.97 1.84 5.15
N GLN A 45 1.46 2.52 6.18
CA GLN A 45 2.74 3.25 6.13
C GLN A 45 3.93 2.30 5.90
N LEU A 46 3.98 1.17 6.61
CA LEU A 46 4.98 0.11 6.40
C LEU A 46 4.93 -0.44 4.98
N GLY A 47 3.73 -0.73 4.47
CA GLY A 47 3.52 -1.18 3.10
C GLY A 47 4.03 -0.16 2.07
N ALA A 48 3.83 1.13 2.33
CA ALA A 48 4.33 2.20 1.47
C ALA A 48 5.86 2.26 1.46
N LEU A 49 6.51 2.20 2.63
CA LEU A 49 7.96 2.19 2.77
C LEU A 49 8.61 0.99 2.05
N LEU A 50 7.94 -0.16 2.07
CA LEU A 50 8.40 -1.38 1.42
C LEU A 50 8.02 -1.47 -0.07
N GLY A 51 7.27 -0.49 -0.60
CA GLY A 51 6.78 -0.50 -1.98
C GLY A 51 5.71 -1.55 -2.26
N ALA A 52 5.01 -2.06 -1.25
CA ALA A 52 3.98 -3.11 -1.34
C ALA A 52 2.65 -2.54 -1.83
N ASP A 53 2.00 -3.11 -2.85
CA ASP A 53 0.68 -2.62 -3.30
C ASP A 53 -0.45 -2.94 -2.31
N PHE A 54 -0.32 -4.07 -1.63
CA PHE A 54 -1.24 -4.56 -0.62
C PHE A 54 -0.47 -4.94 0.64
N ILE A 55 -1.09 -4.79 1.79
CA ILE A 55 -0.59 -5.35 3.05
C ILE A 55 -1.66 -6.21 3.70
N GLY A 56 -1.25 -7.42 4.10
CA GLY A 56 -2.06 -8.31 4.91
C GLY A 56 -1.79 -8.04 6.38
N VAL A 57 -2.83 -7.73 7.14
CA VAL A 57 -2.79 -7.62 8.60
C VAL A 57 -3.72 -8.66 9.20
N GLY A 58 -3.33 -9.25 10.33
CA GLY A 58 -4.16 -10.25 10.97
C GLY A 58 -3.69 -10.60 12.36
N SER A 59 -4.57 -11.24 13.11
CA SER A 59 -4.32 -11.68 14.48
C SER A 59 -4.88 -13.08 14.69
N VAL A 60 -4.24 -13.78 15.63
CA VAL A 60 -4.76 -15.02 16.19
C VAL A 60 -4.95 -14.76 17.67
N SER A 61 -6.17 -14.99 18.17
CA SER A 61 -6.51 -14.84 19.57
C SER A 61 -7.16 -16.11 20.09
N ARG A 62 -7.12 -16.31 21.41
CA ARG A 62 -7.81 -17.40 22.09
C ARG A 62 -8.71 -16.80 23.16
N LEU A 63 -10.00 -17.13 23.10
CA LEU A 63 -10.99 -16.76 24.09
C LEU A 63 -11.61 -18.04 24.66
N GLY A 64 -11.26 -18.36 25.91
CA GLY A 64 -11.59 -19.65 26.51
C GLY A 64 -10.99 -20.82 25.71
N ASP A 65 -11.85 -21.71 25.23
CA ASP A 65 -11.46 -22.86 24.40
C ASP A 65 -11.63 -22.61 22.90
N THR A 66 -11.97 -21.38 22.50
CA THR A 66 -12.12 -21.01 21.09
C THR A 66 -10.92 -20.20 20.63
N TYR A 67 -10.30 -20.65 19.54
CA TYR A 67 -9.32 -19.89 18.81
C TYR A 67 -10.02 -19.09 17.72
N THR A 68 -9.65 -17.84 17.55
CA THR A 68 -10.17 -16.94 16.50
C THR A 68 -9.01 -16.42 15.68
N ILE A 69 -9.16 -16.51 14.37
CA ILE A 69 -8.25 -15.92 13.40
C ILE A 69 -9.00 -14.79 12.68
N SER A 70 -8.37 -13.62 12.61
CA SER A 70 -8.87 -12.48 11.86
C SER A 70 -7.79 -12.00 10.91
N GLY A 71 -8.19 -11.63 9.69
CA GLY A 71 -7.28 -11.13 8.69
C GLY A 71 -7.96 -10.15 7.76
N ARG A 72 -7.20 -9.15 7.32
CA ARG A 72 -7.62 -8.13 6.38
C ARG A 72 -6.53 -7.90 5.36
N ILE A 73 -6.93 -7.58 4.14
CA ILE A 73 -6.05 -7.10 3.09
C ILE A 73 -6.38 -5.64 2.86
N VAL A 74 -5.36 -4.81 2.98
CA VAL A 74 -5.49 -3.37 2.84
C VAL A 74 -4.74 -2.95 1.58
N MET A 75 -5.39 -2.18 0.71
CA MET A 75 -4.73 -1.52 -0.40
C MET A 75 -3.87 -0.40 0.17
N VAL A 76 -2.54 -0.53 0.07
CA VAL A 76 -1.59 0.44 0.63
C VAL A 76 -1.80 1.82 0.03
N ALA A 77 -2.21 1.88 -1.23
CA ALA A 77 -2.40 3.13 -1.95
C ALA A 77 -3.64 3.93 -1.52
N THR A 78 -4.65 3.33 -0.89
CA THR A 78 -5.87 4.03 -0.43
C THR A 78 -6.16 3.87 1.05
N GLY A 79 -5.51 2.92 1.73
CA GLY A 79 -5.91 2.48 3.06
C GLY A 79 -7.22 1.68 3.07
N GLU A 80 -7.82 1.42 1.90
CA GLU A 80 -9.08 0.69 1.80
C GLU A 80 -8.88 -0.79 2.16
N VAL A 81 -9.72 -1.30 3.06
CA VAL A 81 -9.82 -2.73 3.34
C VAL A 81 -10.55 -3.40 2.17
N ILE A 82 -9.81 -4.17 1.38
CA ILE A 82 -10.33 -4.82 0.17
C ILE A 82 -10.85 -6.24 0.42
N ALA A 83 -10.41 -6.86 1.50
CA ALA A 83 -10.90 -8.15 1.99
C ALA A 83 -10.78 -8.17 3.51
N ALA A 84 -11.73 -8.79 4.20
CA ALA A 84 -11.67 -9.02 5.63
C ALA A 84 -12.38 -10.32 5.97
N LYS A 85 -11.75 -11.15 6.79
CA LYS A 85 -12.31 -12.42 7.23
C LYS A 85 -11.99 -12.68 8.69
N THR A 86 -12.95 -13.25 9.40
CA THR A 86 -12.77 -13.76 10.76
C THR A 86 -13.40 -15.14 10.84
N GLU A 87 -12.63 -16.11 11.33
CA GLU A 87 -13.09 -17.47 11.56
C GLU A 87 -12.64 -17.96 12.94
N SER A 88 -13.33 -18.96 13.47
CA SER A 88 -13.04 -19.51 14.79
C SER A 88 -13.13 -21.03 14.82
N CYS A 89 -12.32 -21.67 15.66
CA CYS A 89 -12.35 -23.10 15.89
C CYS A 89 -12.11 -23.44 17.37
N ALA A 90 -12.71 -24.54 17.84
CA ALA A 90 -12.55 -25.01 19.22
C ALA A 90 -11.24 -25.81 19.44
N ARG A 91 -10.54 -26.17 18.37
CA ARG A 91 -9.32 -26.97 18.44
C ARG A 91 -8.19 -26.29 17.71
N GLU A 92 -7.00 -26.31 18.30
CA GLU A 92 -5.81 -25.64 17.79
C GLU A 92 -5.33 -26.24 16.45
N ASP A 93 -5.47 -27.55 16.27
CA ASP A 93 -5.06 -28.25 15.03
C ASP A 93 -5.83 -27.76 13.79
N ARG A 94 -7.05 -27.24 13.97
CA ARG A 94 -7.85 -26.65 12.89
C ARG A 94 -7.36 -25.27 12.46
N LEU A 95 -6.51 -24.58 13.24
CA LEU A 95 -5.99 -23.25 12.87
C LEU A 95 -5.23 -23.26 11.55
N VAL A 96 -4.56 -24.37 11.22
CA VAL A 96 -3.85 -24.53 9.94
C VAL A 96 -4.82 -24.56 8.77
N GLU A 97 -5.94 -25.26 8.93
CA GLU A 97 -7.00 -25.33 7.92
C GLU A 97 -7.69 -23.97 7.72
N LEU A 98 -8.01 -23.26 8.81
CA LEU A 98 -8.57 -21.91 8.73
C LEU A 98 -7.59 -20.95 8.03
N ALA A 99 -6.29 -21.03 8.34
CA ALA A 99 -5.28 -20.20 7.69
C ALA A 99 -5.21 -20.44 6.18
N LYS A 100 -5.35 -21.69 5.73
CA LYS A 100 -5.41 -22.04 4.30
C LYS A 100 -6.70 -21.54 3.63
N GLY A 101 -7.85 -21.65 4.31
CA GLY A 101 -9.10 -21.10 3.80
C GLY A 101 -9.09 -19.58 3.65
N MET A 102 -8.43 -18.88 4.58
CA MET A 102 -8.21 -17.43 4.47
C MET A 102 -7.29 -17.06 3.32
N ASP A 103 -6.26 -17.88 3.05
CA ASP A 103 -5.35 -17.68 1.92
C ASP A 103 -6.07 -17.81 0.57
N GLU A 104 -6.86 -18.87 0.39
CA GLU A 104 -7.59 -19.11 -0.85
C GLU A 104 -8.53 -17.95 -1.19
N GLU A 105 -9.23 -17.42 -0.18
CA GLU A 105 -10.09 -16.26 -0.33
C GLU A 105 -9.29 -14.98 -0.60
N ALA A 106 -8.19 -14.76 0.14
CA ALA A 106 -7.29 -13.65 -0.09
C ALA A 106 -6.78 -13.62 -1.53
N ARG A 107 -6.33 -14.77 -2.03
CA ARG A 107 -5.88 -14.94 -3.42
C ARG A 107 -7.02 -14.71 -4.41
N GLY A 108 -8.21 -15.23 -4.14
CA GLY A 108 -9.41 -14.98 -4.95
C GLY A 108 -9.70 -13.49 -5.10
N VAL A 109 -9.67 -12.74 -4.00
CA VAL A 109 -9.88 -11.28 -4.02
C VAL A 109 -8.73 -10.57 -4.72
N LEU A 110 -7.48 -10.94 -4.44
CA LEU A 110 -6.30 -10.28 -5.00
C LEU A 110 -6.12 -10.53 -6.51
N VAL A 111 -6.50 -11.71 -7.02
CA VAL A 111 -6.43 -12.03 -8.47
C VAL A 111 -7.62 -11.40 -9.21
N SER A 112 -8.80 -11.38 -8.60
CA SER A 112 -10.01 -10.81 -9.22
C SER A 112 -10.09 -9.28 -9.15
N ARG A 113 -9.34 -8.65 -8.24
CA ARG A 113 -9.00 -7.22 -8.28
C ARG A 113 -7.66 -7.08 -9.02
N PRO A 114 -7.63 -6.93 -10.36
CA PRO A 114 -6.50 -6.26 -10.96
C PRO A 114 -6.31 -4.96 -10.18
N LEU A 115 -5.05 -4.61 -9.84
CA LEU A 115 -4.70 -3.31 -9.24
C LEU A 115 -5.62 -2.26 -9.87
N ALA A 116 -6.62 -1.82 -9.10
CA ALA A 116 -7.85 -1.26 -9.65
C ALA A 116 -7.63 0.20 -10.03
N TYR A 117 -6.70 0.41 -10.95
CA TYR A 117 -6.44 1.69 -11.58
C TYR A 117 -7.27 1.84 -12.85
N GLY A 118 -8.07 0.82 -13.20
CA GLY A 118 -9.05 0.86 -14.29
C GLY A 118 -8.44 0.91 -15.69
N ASN A 119 -7.12 1.07 -15.81
CA ASN A 119 -6.45 1.23 -17.09
C ASN A 119 -5.05 0.55 -17.09
N PRO A 120 -4.88 -0.57 -17.82
CA PRO A 120 -3.59 -1.25 -17.96
C PRO A 120 -2.48 -0.37 -18.53
N GLU A 121 -2.83 0.57 -19.42
CA GLU A 121 -1.89 1.53 -20.01
C GLU A 121 -1.37 2.50 -18.95
N ALA A 122 -2.24 2.98 -18.06
CA ALA A 122 -1.82 3.83 -16.94
C ALA A 122 -0.84 3.12 -15.99
N VAL A 123 -1.05 1.82 -15.76
CA VAL A 123 -0.15 0.98 -14.96
C VAL A 123 1.20 0.82 -15.65
N GLU A 124 1.21 0.63 -16.96
CA GLU A 124 2.44 0.51 -17.73
C GLU A 124 3.24 1.82 -17.75
N LEU A 125 2.56 2.95 -17.92
CA LEU A 125 3.18 4.28 -17.80
C LEU A 125 3.79 4.50 -16.41
N TYR A 126 3.09 4.11 -15.34
CA TYR A 126 3.64 4.17 -13.99
C TYR A 126 4.91 3.33 -13.86
N LYS A 127 4.91 2.07 -14.34
CA LYS A 127 6.10 1.19 -14.31
C LYS A 127 7.26 1.80 -15.08
N ARG A 128 7.02 2.32 -16.28
CA ARG A 128 8.03 3.01 -17.09
C ARG A 128 8.57 4.24 -16.36
N GLY A 129 7.72 5.00 -15.67
CA GLY A 129 8.14 6.14 -14.85
C GLY A 129 9.05 5.73 -13.68
N VAL A 130 8.74 4.62 -13.01
CA VAL A 130 9.61 4.04 -11.97
C VAL A 130 10.96 3.62 -12.56
N ALA A 131 10.97 2.91 -13.70
CA ALA A 131 12.20 2.52 -14.38
C ALA A 131 13.05 3.73 -14.83
N ALA A 132 12.41 4.83 -15.26
CA ALA A 132 13.11 6.07 -15.59
C ALA A 132 13.81 6.70 -14.37
N LEU A 133 13.23 6.60 -13.17
CA LEU A 133 13.91 7.03 -11.93
C LEU A 133 15.15 6.19 -11.64
N GLU A 134 15.08 4.86 -11.84
CA GLU A 134 16.25 3.97 -11.71
C GLU A 134 17.35 4.32 -12.72
N ALA A 135 16.96 4.70 -13.93
CA ALA A 135 17.85 5.22 -14.96
C ALA A 135 18.37 6.66 -14.69
N ARG A 136 18.01 7.26 -13.54
CA ARG A 136 18.34 8.64 -13.17
C ARG A 136 17.83 9.69 -14.15
N ASP A 137 16.70 9.42 -14.79
CA ASP A 137 15.99 10.34 -15.67
C ASP A 137 14.68 10.83 -15.00
N PRO A 138 14.78 11.82 -14.07
CA PRO A 138 13.63 12.31 -13.33
C PRO A 138 12.64 13.12 -14.18
N GLU A 139 13.07 13.66 -15.32
CA GLU A 139 12.23 14.45 -16.20
C GLU A 139 11.25 13.55 -16.96
N SER A 140 11.77 12.49 -17.59
CA SER A 140 10.93 11.49 -18.25
C SER A 140 10.03 10.77 -17.25
N ALA A 141 10.55 10.46 -16.04
CA ALA A 141 9.74 9.85 -14.99
C ALA A 141 8.54 10.72 -14.61
N LEU A 142 8.74 12.03 -14.44
CA LEU A 142 7.65 12.96 -14.11
C LEU A 142 6.61 13.02 -15.23
N ALA A 143 7.05 13.09 -16.50
CA ALA A 143 6.14 13.10 -17.64
C ALA A 143 5.26 11.83 -17.69
N LEU A 144 5.87 10.65 -17.52
CA LEU A 144 5.17 9.36 -17.50
C LEU A 144 4.17 9.26 -16.35
N PHE A 145 4.51 9.80 -15.18
CA PHE A 145 3.57 9.86 -14.05
C PHE A 145 2.39 10.78 -14.31
N LEU A 146 2.60 11.94 -14.93
CA LEU A 146 1.51 12.85 -15.29
C LEU A 146 0.55 12.20 -16.29
N GLU A 147 1.07 11.54 -17.31
CA GLU A 147 0.26 10.80 -18.30
C GLU A 147 -0.52 9.64 -17.65
N SER A 148 0.13 8.89 -16.75
CA SER A 148 -0.53 7.86 -15.95
C SER A 148 -1.69 8.41 -15.09
N ILE A 149 -1.51 9.58 -14.48
CA ILE A 149 -2.57 10.26 -13.69
C ILE A 149 -3.75 10.68 -14.57
N GLU A 150 -3.51 11.10 -15.80
CA GLU A 150 -4.58 11.46 -16.74
C GLU A 150 -5.41 10.23 -17.13
N LEU A 151 -4.76 9.10 -17.39
CA LEU A 151 -5.42 7.85 -17.76
C LEU A 151 -6.10 7.13 -16.59
N ALA A 152 -5.56 7.26 -15.37
CA ALA A 152 -6.07 6.65 -14.16
C ALA A 152 -6.00 7.62 -12.96
N PRO A 153 -6.94 8.57 -12.84
CA PRO A 153 -6.94 9.56 -11.76
C PRO A 153 -7.23 8.95 -10.38
N ASN A 154 -7.58 7.67 -10.33
CA ASN A 154 -7.81 6.86 -9.14
C ASN A 154 -6.57 6.03 -8.75
N HIS A 155 -5.37 6.42 -9.23
CA HIS A 155 -4.09 5.80 -8.87
C HIS A 155 -3.29 6.64 -7.86
N PRO A 156 -3.60 6.58 -6.55
CA PRO A 156 -2.98 7.44 -5.53
C PRO A 156 -1.45 7.33 -5.45
N ARG A 157 -0.89 6.14 -5.73
CA ARG A 157 0.57 5.94 -5.77
C ARG A 157 1.29 6.81 -6.81
N VAL A 158 0.67 7.04 -7.98
CA VAL A 158 1.31 7.86 -9.03
C VAL A 158 1.27 9.32 -8.62
N PHE A 159 0.18 9.76 -7.97
CA PHE A 159 0.13 11.10 -7.38
C PHE A 159 1.24 11.32 -6.36
N LEU A 160 1.41 10.41 -5.39
CA LEU A 160 2.45 10.55 -4.37
C LEU A 160 3.85 10.59 -5.01
N ALA A 161 4.12 9.72 -5.98
CA ALA A 161 5.38 9.70 -6.73
C ALA A 161 5.61 11.02 -7.50
N ALA A 162 4.59 11.52 -8.21
CA ALA A 162 4.65 12.74 -8.99
C ALA A 162 4.83 13.99 -8.11
N ILE A 163 4.13 14.07 -6.96
CA ILE A 163 4.27 15.17 -5.99
C ILE A 163 5.70 15.21 -5.45
N GLY A 164 6.21 14.08 -4.95
CA GLY A 164 7.57 13.99 -4.42
C GLY A 164 8.63 14.36 -5.46
N LEU A 165 8.45 13.89 -6.69
CA LEU A 165 9.36 14.17 -7.80
C LEU A 165 9.31 15.64 -8.24
N ALA A 166 8.12 16.23 -8.35
CA ALA A 166 7.94 17.64 -8.69
C ALA A 166 8.58 18.56 -7.63
N ARG A 167 8.49 18.21 -6.34
CA ARG A 167 9.21 18.92 -5.25
C ARG A 167 10.72 18.86 -5.44
N ARG A 168 11.27 17.67 -5.73
CA ARG A 168 12.71 17.46 -5.93
C ARG A 168 13.26 18.19 -7.16
N LEU A 169 12.42 18.38 -8.17
CA LEU A 169 12.73 19.16 -9.37
C LEU A 169 12.41 20.66 -9.22
N GLU A 170 12.10 21.13 -8.01
CA GLU A 170 11.77 22.53 -7.70
C GLU A 170 10.57 23.08 -8.51
N ARG A 171 9.70 22.19 -9.02
CA ARG A 171 8.46 22.55 -9.73
C ARG A 171 7.33 22.78 -8.74
N ILE A 172 7.52 23.77 -7.87
CA ILE A 172 6.62 24.07 -6.74
C ILE A 172 5.15 24.26 -7.17
N PRO A 173 4.84 25.02 -8.24
CA PRO A 173 3.44 25.19 -8.66
C PRO A 173 2.77 23.86 -9.05
N LEU A 174 3.50 22.99 -9.75
CA LEU A 174 3.01 21.67 -10.14
C LEU A 174 2.81 20.76 -8.93
N ALA A 175 3.75 20.77 -7.98
CA ALA A 175 3.62 20.00 -6.74
C ALA A 175 2.37 20.41 -5.95
N ILE A 176 2.11 21.70 -5.83
CA ILE A 176 0.90 22.25 -5.19
C ILE A 176 -0.37 21.79 -5.93
N GLN A 177 -0.39 21.89 -7.26
CA GLN A 177 -1.53 21.46 -8.08
C GLN A 177 -1.82 19.96 -7.90
N LEU A 178 -0.79 19.12 -7.96
CA LEU A 178 -0.92 17.67 -7.79
C LEU A 178 -1.38 17.30 -6.38
N ALA A 179 -0.85 17.96 -5.34
CA ALA A 179 -1.25 17.75 -3.96
C ALA A 179 -2.72 18.11 -3.71
N ARG A 180 -3.22 19.21 -4.29
CA ARG A 180 -4.65 19.57 -4.23
C ARG A 180 -5.51 18.49 -4.89
N LYS A 181 -5.18 18.11 -6.12
CA LYS A 181 -5.91 17.07 -6.87
C LYS A 181 -5.90 15.72 -6.15
N TYR A 182 -4.80 15.38 -5.49
CA TYR A 182 -4.70 14.21 -4.62
C TYR A 182 -5.70 14.30 -3.45
N LEU A 183 -5.69 15.38 -2.67
CA LEU A 183 -6.55 15.53 -1.50
C LEU A 183 -8.04 15.65 -1.86
N GLU A 184 -8.38 16.20 -3.01
CA GLU A 184 -9.75 16.22 -3.54
C GLU A 184 -10.25 14.80 -3.84
N ARG A 185 -9.36 13.94 -4.38
CA ARG A 185 -9.72 12.59 -4.78
C ARG A 185 -9.62 11.56 -3.65
N PHE A 186 -8.68 11.76 -2.74
CA PHE A 186 -8.35 10.86 -1.64
C PHE A 186 -8.30 11.65 -0.32
N PRO A 187 -9.43 12.23 0.14
CA PRO A 187 -9.46 13.06 1.35
C PRO A 187 -8.98 12.30 2.60
N ASP A 188 -9.32 11.01 2.69
CA ASP A 188 -8.89 10.12 3.77
C ASP A 188 -7.88 9.05 3.28
N GLY A 189 -7.22 9.32 2.14
CA GLY A 189 -6.20 8.43 1.58
C GLY A 189 -4.90 8.39 2.39
N PRO A 190 -3.98 7.46 2.08
CA PRO A 190 -2.71 7.36 2.76
C PRO A 190 -1.91 8.64 2.55
N ASN A 191 -1.09 9.00 3.54
CA ASN A 191 -0.31 10.23 3.51
C ASN A 191 -1.18 11.51 3.34
N ALA A 192 -2.52 11.47 3.37
CA ALA A 192 -3.34 12.67 3.18
C ALA A 192 -3.11 13.71 4.29
N HIS A 193 -2.77 13.27 5.50
CA HIS A 193 -2.32 14.19 6.55
C HIS A 193 -0.97 14.85 6.19
N GLU A 194 0.03 14.05 5.81
CA GLU A 194 1.35 14.53 5.41
C GLU A 194 1.29 15.46 4.19
N ILE A 195 0.45 15.14 3.20
CA ILE A 195 0.25 15.95 2.00
C ILE A 195 -0.44 17.28 2.35
N ARG A 196 -1.36 17.31 3.32
CA ARG A 196 -1.93 18.58 3.82
C ARG A 196 -0.87 19.46 4.47
N VAL A 197 -0.02 18.87 5.31
CA VAL A 197 1.09 19.59 5.97
C VAL A 197 2.06 20.12 4.90
N ALA A 198 2.53 19.25 4.00
CA ALA A 198 3.42 19.64 2.91
C ALA A 198 2.81 20.70 1.98
N LEU A 199 1.51 20.65 1.71
CA LEU A 199 0.81 21.66 0.91
C LEU A 199 0.78 23.03 1.61
N ALA A 200 0.64 23.07 2.93
CA ALA A 200 0.72 24.31 3.69
C ALA A 200 2.13 24.92 3.63
N GLU A 201 3.17 24.11 3.85
CA GLU A 201 4.58 24.54 3.77
C GLU A 201 4.94 25.06 2.37
N LEU A 202 4.50 24.38 1.31
CA LEU A 202 4.76 24.79 -0.07
C LEU A 202 4.09 26.13 -0.44
N ARG A 203 2.96 26.47 0.20
CA ARG A 203 2.29 27.77 0.01
C ARG A 203 3.07 28.89 0.70
N GLU A 204 3.53 28.66 1.93
CA GLU A 204 4.35 29.63 2.66
C GLU A 204 5.69 29.92 1.95
N ALA A 205 6.31 28.89 1.36
CA ALA A 205 7.53 29.05 0.58
C ALA A 205 7.30 29.67 -0.82
N GLY A 206 6.10 29.53 -1.36
CA GLY A 206 5.72 29.97 -2.71
C GLY A 206 5.25 31.42 -2.81
N GLY A 207 5.01 32.10 -1.68
CA GLY A 207 4.55 33.49 -1.66
C GLY A 207 3.15 33.68 -2.25
N GLU A 208 2.13 33.13 -1.59
CA GLU A 208 0.76 33.67 -1.60
C GLU A 208 0.41 34.21 -0.21
#